data_AF-A0A2T4S698-F1
#
_entry.id   AF-A0A2T4S698-F1
#
_cell.length_a   1.000
_cell.length_b   1.000
_cell.length_c   1.000
_cell.angle_alpha   90.00
_cell.angle_beta   90.00
_cell.angle_gamma   90.00
#
_symmetry.space_group_name_H-M   'P 1'
#
loop_
_entity.id
_entity.type
_entity.pdbx_description
1 polymer ?
#
loop_
_entity_poly.entity_id
_entity_poly.type
_entity_poly.pdbx_seq_one_letter_code
_entity_poly.pdbx_strand_id
1 'polypeptide(L)' 'MKEQLISKKDLLTECGITYGQLYRWKRKHLIPDEWFIRKSTFTGQETFLPKAKV' A
#
# COMPACT_ATOMS: atom_id res chain seq x y z
N MET A 1 -12.95 -10.90 10.17
CA MET A 1 -11.49 -10.83 10.46
C MET A 1 -11.08 -9.38 10.24
N LYS A 2 -10.47 -8.67 11.19
CA LYS A 2 -10.01 -7.28 10.96
C LYS A 2 -8.91 -7.31 9.92
N GLU A 3 -9.13 -6.73 8.73
CA GLU A 3 -8.05 -6.56 7.76
C GLU A 3 -6.93 -5.75 8.40
N GLN A 4 -5.76 -6.38 8.56
CA GLN A 4 -4.56 -5.68 8.97
C GLN A 4 -4.10 -4.80 7.81
N LEU A 5 -3.87 -3.53 8.09
CA LEU A 5 -3.40 -2.56 7.11
C LEU A 5 -1.94 -2.22 7.40
N ILE A 6 -1.17 -2.05 6.33
CA ILE A 6 0.22 -1.59 6.38
C ILE A 6 0.33 -0.24 5.69
N SER A 7 1.13 0.68 6.25
CA SER A 7 1.37 1.96 5.59
C SER A 7 2.14 1.72 4.29
N LYS A 8 1.97 2.59 3.30
CA LYS A 8 2.77 2.52 2.07
C LYS A 8 4.27 2.49 2.38
N LYS A 9 4.73 3.24 3.38
CA LYS A 9 6.15 3.32 3.76
C LYS A 9 6.67 1.97 4.29
N ASP A 10 5.92 1.36 5.19
CA ASP A 10 6.31 0.08 5.80
C ASP A 10 6.25 -1.04 4.76
N LEU A 11 5.25 -1.02 3.86
CA LEU A 11 5.14 -1.98 2.77
C LEU A 11 6.37 -1.96 1.84
N LEU A 12 6.82 -0.77 1.45
CA LEU A 12 8.02 -0.63 0.62
C LEU A 12 9.26 -1.21 1.33
N THR A 13 9.33 -1.03 2.65
CA THR A 13 10.44 -1.51 3.48
C THR A 13 10.39 -3.04 3.65
N GLU A 14 9.23 -3.59 4.00
CA GLU A 14 9.01 -5.03 4.20
C GLU A 14 9.20 -5.84 2.91
N CYS A 15 8.73 -5.31 1.77
CA CYS A 15 8.91 -5.94 0.46
C CYS A 15 10.30 -5.69 -0.16
N GLY A 16 11.10 -4.78 0.41
CA GLY A 16 12.38 -4.37 -0.20
C GLY A 16 12.22 -3.74 -1.59
N ILE A 17 11.10 -3.09 -1.87
CA ILE A 17 10.81 -2.46 -3.15
C ILE A 17 10.76 -0.93 -3.05
N THR A 18 11.04 -0.27 -4.15
CA THR A 18 10.91 1.17 -4.31
C THR A 18 9.47 1.57 -4.64
N TYR A 19 9.12 2.83 -4.35
CA TYR A 19 7.84 3.41 -4.75
C TYR A 19 7.60 3.32 -6.27
N GLY A 20 8.65 3.46 -7.08
CA GLY A 20 8.58 3.33 -8.53
C GLY A 20 8.21 1.91 -8.98
N GLN A 21 8.69 0.87 -8.30
CA GLN A 21 8.31 -0.52 -8.56
C GLN A 21 6.84 -0.76 -8.24
N LEU A 22 6.38 -0.33 -7.05
CA LEU A 22 4.99 -0.42 -6.65
C LEU A 22 4.05 0.29 -7.65
N TYR A 23 4.44 1.49 -8.11
CA TYR A 23 3.66 2.24 -9.09
C TYR A 23 3.66 1.60 -10.49
N ARG A 24 4.76 0.97 -10.91
CA ARG A 24 4.77 0.17 -12.15
C ARG A 24 3.84 -1.03 -12.05
N TRP A 25 3.81 -1.72 -10.92
CA TRP A 25 2.90 -2.84 -10.69
C TRP A 25 1.44 -2.40 -10.78
N LYS A 26 1.10 -1.26 -10.17
CA LYS A 26 -0.22 -0.63 -10.32
C LYS A 26 -0.57 -0.36 -11.79
N ARG A 27 0.32 0.30 -12.55
CA ARG A 27 0.07 0.62 -13.97
C ARG A 27 -0.01 -0.61 -14.88
N LYS A 28 0.62 -1.72 -14.48
CA LYS A 28 0.51 -3.02 -15.16
C LYS A 28 -0.69 -3.84 -14.71
N HIS A 29 -1.55 -3.29 -13.84
CA HIS A 29 -2.68 -4.01 -13.24
C HIS A 29 -2.30 -5.30 -12.50
N LEU A 30 -1.06 -5.38 -11.99
CA LEU A 30 -0.60 -6.51 -11.18
C LEU A 30 -1.14 -6.46 -9.75
N ILE A 31 -1.59 -5.29 -9.32
CA ILE A 31 -2.17 -5.07 -7.99
C ILE A 31 -3.50 -4.33 -8.18
N PRO A 32 -4.58 -4.77 -7.54
CA PRO A 32 -5.86 -4.09 -7.59
C PRO A 32 -5.79 -2.65 -7.06
N ASP A 33 -6.45 -1.72 -7.73
CA ASP A 33 -6.52 -0.32 -7.29
C ASP A 33 -7.22 -0.17 -5.93
N GLU A 34 -8.14 -1.08 -5.61
CA GLU A 34 -8.83 -1.17 -4.32
C GLU A 34 -7.89 -1.39 -3.12
N TRP A 35 -6.66 -1.88 -3.34
CA TRP A 35 -5.69 -2.02 -2.26
C TRP A 35 -5.16 -0.67 -1.78
N PHE A 36 -5.30 0.41 -2.56
CA PHE A 36 -4.82 1.73 -2.16
C PHE A 36 -5.86 2.48 -1.33
N ILE A 37 -5.90 2.18 -0.03
CA ILE A 37 -6.88 2.74 0.90
C ILE A 37 -6.33 4.05 1.46
N ARG A 38 -6.90 5.18 1.04
CA ARG A 38 -6.57 6.49 1.61
C ARG A 38 -7.30 6.69 2.93
N LYS A 39 -6.56 7.06 3.98
CA LYS A 39 -7.11 7.41 5.29
C LYS A 39 -6.54 8.75 5.75
N SER A 40 -7.37 9.55 6.41
CA SER A 40 -6.89 10.71 7.16
C SER A 40 -6.19 10.23 8.43
N THR A 41 -4.94 10.62 8.60
CA THR A 41 -4.13 10.41 9.79
C THR A 41 -3.98 11.74 10.54
N PHE A 42 -3.50 11.69 11.78
CA PHE A 42 -3.25 12.91 12.57
C PHE A 42 -2.28 13.88 11.88
N THR A 43 -1.39 13.37 11.02
CA THR A 43 -0.38 14.14 10.27
C THR A 43 -0.80 14.47 8.84
N GLY A 44 -2.01 14.11 8.39
CA GLY A 44 -2.52 14.43 7.06
C GLY A 44 -3.31 13.30 6.41
N GLN A 45 -3.02 12.99 5.15
CA GLN A 45 -3.59 11.84 4.46
C GLN A 45 -2.49 10.83 4.13
N GLU A 46 -2.74 9.57 4.47
CA GLU A 46 -1.83 8.48 4.19
C GLU A 46 -2.52 7.36 3.42
N THR A 47 -1.75 6.62 2.63
CA THR A 47 -2.25 5.47 1.88
C THR A 47 -1.79 4.19 2.55
N PHE A 48 -2.75 3.33 2.84
CA PHE A 48 -2.57 2.02 3.42
C PHE A 48 -2.88 0.94 2.41
N LEU A 49 -2.24 -0.21 2.55
CA LEU A 49 -2.49 -1.41 1.76
C LEU A 49 -2.88 -2.57 2.69
N PRO A 50 -3.65 -3.57 2.21
CA PRO A 50 -3.98 -4.76 2.99
C PRO A 50 -2.71 -5.58 3.24
N LYS A 51 -2.25 -5.66 4.50
CA LYS A 51 -1.03 -6.39 4.85
C LYS A 51 -1.10 -7.87 4.49
N ALA A 52 -2.29 -8.47 4.62
CA ALA A 52 -2.50 -9.90 4.37
C ALA A 52 -2.48 -10.31 2.89
N LYS A 53 -2.41 -9.36 1.95
CA LYS A 53 -2.43 -9.64 0.50
C LYS A 53 -1.09 -9.37 -0.18
N VAL A 54 -0.08 -8.93 0.58
CA VAL A 54 1.22 -8.45 0.08
C VAL A 54 2.27 -9.54 0.28
#